data_AF-A0A0E0L8R0-F1
#
_entry.id   AF-A0A0E0L8R0-F1
#
_cell.length_a   1.000
_cell.length_b   1.000
_cell.length_c   1.000
_cell.angle_alpha   90.00
_cell.angle_beta   90.00
_cell.angle_gamma   90.00
#
_symmetry.space_group_name_H-M   'P 1'
#
loop_
_entity.id
_entity.type
_entity.pdbx_description
1 polymer ?
#
loop_
_entity_poly.entity_id
_entity_poly.type
_entity_poly.pdbx_seq_one_letter_code
_entity_poly.pdbx_strand_id
1 'polypeptide(L)'
;MASTTTTTTTAAAAAARFTCLASATRPASAGRFLHPAQHWGTTHGSRAAAAALSVPVVAAPRPPSRRWAPGVAYATAATGKSIHDFTVKDIDGKDVSLSKFKGRALLIVNVASQCGLTTANYTELSHLYEKYKTQGFEILAFPCNQFGAQEPGSNPQIKQFACTRFKAEFPIFDKVDVNGPNTAPIYKFLKSSAGGFLGDLVKWNFEKFLVDKNGKVVERYPPTTSPFQIESQNAVPRILTAIAVVAISGHVPPAASTAMGSDAAAGDRAALLSFSSGVHGNLSDWGSPAAAMCNWTGVRCDNHSGRVIGLFLSNSNLAGVISPAIANLSMLEKLYLDDNHLAGGVPTELGALSRLKELSLHYNLLGGPIPATLGRLTSITYLTLDGNNLAGDIPEAIFCNCSGLTFIGMSGNSLTGDIPLRPRCRLPALRQLSLFGNMLSGVIPPVLSNCTSLRWLLLQHNSLSGELPPEMFGNMPSLPFFSSLVNCTGLLELGVASSGVGGEIPAIIGNVSSANLSSLFLSGNKFTGTIPPAIGNLLNLTELCLFGNILEGGISPEILRPPRLALLDLSNNRIVGDRDPSAKAGV
;
A
#
# COMPACT_ATOMS: atom_id res chain seq x y z
N MET A 1 -51.68 2.28 -54.69
CA MET A 1 -50.93 1.05 -54.99
C MET A 1 -49.48 1.44 -55.25
N ALA A 2 -48.54 0.83 -54.51
CA ALA A 2 -47.11 0.66 -54.82
C ALA A 2 -46.29 1.94 -55.17
N SER A 3 -45.00 2.09 -54.90
CA SER A 3 -43.94 1.33 -54.26
C SER A 3 -42.71 2.23 -54.45
N THR A 4 -41.90 2.46 -53.43
CA THR A 4 -40.44 2.51 -53.64
C THR A 4 -39.74 2.29 -52.29
N THR A 5 -38.82 1.35 -52.35
CA THR A 5 -38.09 0.67 -51.29
C THR A 5 -36.71 1.29 -51.07
N THR A 6 -36.02 0.78 -50.04
CA THR A 6 -34.58 0.89 -49.70
C THR A 6 -34.11 2.19 -49.04
N THR A 7 -33.36 2.21 -47.94
CA THR A 7 -32.42 1.23 -47.36
C THR A 7 -32.27 1.44 -45.85
N THR A 8 -32.26 0.36 -45.08
CA THR A 8 -31.85 0.31 -43.66
C THR A 8 -30.33 0.33 -43.55
N THR A 9 -29.77 1.34 -42.88
CA THR A 9 -28.42 1.31 -42.33
C THR A 9 -28.48 1.31 -40.82
N THR A 10 -27.85 0.30 -40.23
CA THR A 10 -27.66 0.08 -38.80
C THR A 10 -26.81 1.21 -38.20
N ALA A 11 -27.43 2.08 -37.40
CA ALA A 11 -26.70 3.04 -36.58
C ALA A 11 -26.06 2.33 -35.39
N ALA A 12 -24.75 2.08 -35.49
CA ALA A 12 -23.92 1.75 -34.35
C ALA A 12 -24.00 2.90 -33.32
N ALA A 13 -24.32 2.57 -32.07
CA ALA A 13 -24.36 3.52 -30.97
C ALA A 13 -22.98 4.17 -30.79
N ALA A 14 -22.88 5.45 -31.13
CA ALA A 14 -21.70 6.26 -30.89
C ALA A 14 -21.50 6.42 -29.38
N ALA A 15 -20.56 5.65 -28.81
CA ALA A 15 -20.03 5.92 -27.49
C ALA A 15 -19.34 7.29 -27.51
N ALA A 16 -19.83 8.25 -26.72
CA ALA A 16 -19.12 9.47 -26.44
C ALA A 16 -17.79 9.11 -25.75
N ARG A 17 -16.71 9.09 -26.54
CA ARG A 17 -15.35 8.84 -26.06
C ARG A 17 -14.92 10.02 -25.18
N PHE A 18 -14.65 9.75 -23.91
CA PHE A 18 -13.81 10.63 -23.08
C PHE A 18 -12.37 10.47 -23.60
N THR A 19 -12.02 11.23 -24.62
CA THR A 19 -10.64 11.29 -25.14
C THR A 19 -10.00 12.60 -24.70
N CYS A 20 -8.85 12.53 -24.04
CA CYS A 20 -7.90 13.64 -23.96
C CYS A 20 -7.39 13.96 -25.39
N LEU A 21 -8.24 14.51 -26.26
CA LEU A 21 -7.84 15.00 -27.59
C LEU A 21 -7.75 16.52 -27.54
N ALA A 22 -6.56 17.02 -27.84
CA ALA A 22 -6.22 18.43 -27.87
C ALA A 22 -7.02 19.19 -28.94
N SER A 23 -7.48 20.40 -28.61
CA SER A 23 -7.55 21.48 -29.60
C SER A 23 -6.58 22.58 -29.18
N ALA A 24 -5.55 22.77 -29.99
CA ALA A 24 -4.73 23.96 -29.96
C ALA A 24 -5.52 25.10 -30.61
N THR A 25 -5.87 26.13 -29.84
CA THR A 25 -6.18 27.47 -30.36
C THR A 25 -5.72 28.54 -29.37
N ARG A 26 -4.77 29.38 -29.79
CA ARG A 26 -4.49 30.68 -29.15
C ARG A 26 -5.73 31.57 -29.31
N PRO A 27 -5.98 32.49 -28.36
CA PRO A 27 -6.09 33.88 -28.77
C PRO A 27 -5.30 34.86 -27.90
N ALA A 28 -5.13 36.05 -28.48
CA ALA A 28 -4.30 37.15 -28.05
C ALA A 28 -4.98 38.09 -27.04
N SER A 29 -4.13 38.78 -26.28
CA SER A 29 -4.24 40.17 -25.77
C SER A 29 -5.60 40.74 -25.33
N ALA A 30 -5.66 41.21 -24.07
CA ALA A 30 -5.66 42.64 -23.68
C ALA A 30 -6.46 42.86 -22.38
N GLY A 31 -5.98 43.78 -21.53
CA GLY A 31 -6.81 44.42 -20.50
C GLY A 31 -6.15 44.58 -19.13
N ARG A 32 -5.46 45.71 -18.95
CA ARG A 32 -5.06 46.32 -17.67
C ARG A 32 -6.21 46.32 -16.65
N PHE A 33 -5.89 46.31 -15.35
CA PHE A 33 -6.36 47.29 -14.34
C PHE A 33 -5.65 47.00 -12.99
N LEU A 34 -4.64 47.80 -12.65
CA LEU A 34 -4.56 48.75 -11.52
C LEU A 34 -4.43 48.12 -10.11
N HIS A 35 -3.22 48.29 -9.56
CA HIS A 35 -2.92 48.36 -8.13
C HIS A 35 -3.80 49.41 -7.42
N PRO A 36 -3.92 49.29 -6.10
CA PRO A 36 -3.21 50.27 -5.28
C PRO A 36 -2.35 49.63 -4.19
N ALA A 37 -1.17 50.23 -4.03
CA ALA A 37 -0.36 50.15 -2.85
C ALA A 37 -0.96 51.01 -1.73
N GLN A 38 -0.83 50.56 -0.48
CA GLN A 38 -0.74 51.44 0.67
C GLN A 38 0.48 51.06 1.51
N HIS A 39 1.38 52.03 1.64
CA HIS A 39 2.53 52.07 2.52
C HIS A 39 2.14 52.55 3.92
N TRP A 40 3.13 52.45 4.82
CA TRP A 40 3.36 53.08 6.14
C TRP A 40 3.23 52.04 7.28
N GLY A 41 4.21 51.82 8.14
CA GLY A 41 5.51 52.46 8.31
C GLY A 41 6.34 51.67 9.33
N THR A 42 7.64 51.89 9.30
CA THR A 42 8.67 51.34 10.18
C THR A 42 8.62 51.97 11.57
N THR A 43 9.01 51.21 12.60
CA THR A 43 9.82 51.72 13.72
C THR A 43 10.55 50.58 14.42
N HIS A 44 11.84 50.79 14.63
CA HIS A 44 12.77 49.97 15.41
C HIS A 44 12.47 50.04 16.91
N GLY A 45 12.87 48.99 17.65
CA GLY A 45 13.49 49.23 18.96
C GLY A 45 13.28 48.19 20.06
N SER A 46 14.32 47.38 20.26
CA SER A 46 14.88 46.95 21.55
C SER A 46 14.42 45.65 22.25
N ARG A 47 15.46 44.94 22.69
CA ARG A 47 15.55 43.72 23.49
C ARG A 47 14.90 43.88 24.88
N ALA A 48 14.32 42.79 25.42
CA ALA A 48 14.65 42.30 26.77
C ALA A 48 14.04 40.91 27.08
N ALA A 49 14.93 40.05 27.58
CA ALA A 49 14.78 39.11 28.70
C ALA A 49 13.70 38.00 28.71
N ALA A 50 14.21 36.81 28.99
CA ALA A 50 13.51 35.58 29.33
C ALA A 50 12.70 35.68 30.63
N ALA A 51 11.57 34.97 30.68
CA ALA A 51 10.99 34.45 31.91
C ALA A 51 10.29 33.13 31.61
N ALA A 52 10.77 32.06 32.25
CA ALA A 52 10.13 30.77 32.30
C ALA A 52 8.82 30.87 33.08
N LEU A 53 7.74 30.32 32.54
CA LEU A 53 6.48 30.11 33.25
C LEU A 53 6.08 28.64 33.16
N SER A 54 6.08 28.02 34.33
CA SER A 54 5.65 26.68 34.66
C SER A 54 4.15 26.52 34.38
N VAL A 55 3.77 25.48 33.63
CA VAL A 55 2.37 25.09 33.44
C VAL A 55 2.04 23.96 34.43
N PRO A 56 0.96 24.05 35.23
CA PRO A 56 0.59 23.00 36.16
C PRO A 56 -0.07 21.82 35.44
N VAL A 57 0.28 20.61 35.89
CA VAL A 57 -0.34 19.34 35.49
C VAL A 57 -1.78 19.30 36.00
N VAL A 58 -2.76 19.30 35.10
CA VAL A 58 -4.16 19.02 35.41
C VAL A 58 -4.43 17.55 35.10
N ALA A 59 -4.78 16.79 36.15
CA ALA A 59 -5.19 15.40 36.06
C ALA A 59 -6.52 15.27 35.29
N ALA A 60 -6.57 14.37 34.31
CA ALA A 60 -7.79 14.02 33.60
C ALA A 60 -8.67 13.07 34.46
N PRO A 61 -10.00 13.28 34.51
CA PRO A 61 -10.91 12.45 35.29
C PRO A 61 -11.16 11.09 34.61
N ARG A 62 -11.27 10.02 35.43
CA ARG A 62 -11.68 8.67 35.00
C ARG A 62 -13.13 8.68 34.49
N PRO A 63 -13.45 7.99 33.36
CA PRO A 63 -14.84 7.71 33.02
C PRO A 63 -15.34 6.42 33.71
N PRO A 64 -16.66 6.31 33.97
CA PRO A 64 -17.24 5.30 34.84
C PRO A 64 -17.40 3.94 34.16
N SER A 65 -17.29 2.88 34.97
CA SER A 65 -17.65 1.51 34.63
C SER A 65 -19.12 1.40 34.20
N ARG A 66 -19.38 0.97 32.96
CA ARG A 66 -20.68 0.44 32.56
C ARG A 66 -20.56 -1.03 32.20
N ARG A 67 -21.17 -1.89 33.02
CA ARG A 67 -21.55 -3.25 32.67
C ARG A 67 -22.44 -3.21 31.41
N TRP A 68 -22.13 -4.01 30.41
CA TRP A 68 -23.04 -4.30 29.30
C TRP A 68 -23.52 -5.74 29.43
N ALA A 69 -24.83 -5.90 29.58
CA ALA A 69 -25.55 -7.15 29.41
C ALA A 69 -25.79 -7.40 27.90
N PRO A 70 -25.96 -8.66 27.45
CA PRO A 70 -25.86 -9.04 26.05
C PRO A 70 -27.18 -8.83 25.30
N GLY A 71 -27.07 -8.62 23.98
CA GLY A 71 -28.19 -8.76 23.05
C GLY A 71 -28.54 -7.48 22.29
N VAL A 72 -27.81 -7.23 21.21
CA VAL A 72 -28.39 -6.55 20.04
C VAL A 72 -27.85 -7.27 18.80
N ALA A 73 -28.74 -7.99 18.13
CA ALA A 73 -28.48 -8.55 16.81
C ALA A 73 -28.21 -7.40 15.83
N TYR A 74 -27.06 -7.41 15.14
CA TYR A 74 -26.87 -6.55 13.99
C TYR A 74 -27.57 -7.20 12.80
N ALA A 75 -28.72 -6.63 12.45
CA ALA A 75 -29.37 -6.87 11.18
C ALA A 75 -28.37 -6.61 10.05
N THR A 76 -28.23 -7.59 9.17
CA THR A 76 -27.61 -7.44 7.85
C THR A 76 -28.24 -6.25 7.13
N ALA A 77 -27.44 -5.24 6.78
CA ALA A 77 -27.88 -4.24 5.82
C ALA A 77 -27.86 -4.88 4.42
N ALA A 78 -28.95 -5.57 4.09
CA ALA A 78 -29.40 -5.70 2.71
C ALA A 78 -29.83 -4.31 2.24
N THR A 79 -28.90 -3.50 1.73
CA THR A 79 -29.29 -2.46 0.78
C THR A 79 -29.10 -3.04 -0.60
N GLY A 80 -30.19 -3.36 -1.31
CA GLY A 80 -30.17 -3.79 -2.72
C GLY A 80 -29.69 -2.70 -3.70
N LYS A 81 -28.80 -1.80 -3.24
CA LYS A 81 -28.21 -0.71 -4.02
C LYS A 81 -26.93 -1.22 -4.69
N SER A 82 -26.81 -0.95 -5.97
CA SER A 82 -25.65 -1.23 -6.82
C SER A 82 -24.86 0.05 -7.05
N ILE A 83 -23.58 -0.05 -7.41
CA ILE A 83 -22.80 1.12 -7.87
C ILE A 83 -23.48 1.85 -9.03
N HIS A 84 -24.29 1.12 -9.81
CA HIS A 84 -24.98 1.61 -10.98
C HIS A 84 -26.16 2.53 -10.66
N ASP A 85 -26.56 2.65 -9.39
CA ASP A 85 -27.67 3.49 -8.95
C ASP A 85 -27.23 4.93 -8.64
N PHE A 86 -25.92 5.22 -8.71
CA PHE A 86 -25.37 6.54 -8.42
C PHE A 86 -25.24 7.41 -9.68
N THR A 87 -25.43 8.72 -9.49
CA THR A 87 -25.08 9.77 -10.44
C THR A 87 -24.00 10.64 -9.79
N VAL A 88 -22.92 10.88 -10.52
CA VAL A 88 -21.76 11.68 -10.08
C VAL A 88 -21.43 12.74 -11.11
N LYS A 89 -20.72 13.80 -10.72
CA LYS A 89 -20.24 14.82 -11.67
C LYS A 89 -18.91 14.39 -12.28
N ASP A 90 -18.78 14.50 -13.59
CA ASP A 90 -17.46 14.39 -14.24
C ASP A 90 -16.57 15.59 -13.89
N ILE A 91 -15.30 15.54 -14.31
CA ILE A 91 -14.33 16.61 -14.05
C ILE A 91 -14.76 17.98 -14.64
N ASP A 92 -15.65 18.00 -15.63
CA ASP A 92 -16.19 19.23 -16.23
C ASP A 92 -17.51 19.68 -15.55
N GLY A 93 -17.93 19.01 -14.47
CA GLY A 93 -19.10 19.35 -13.65
C GLY A 93 -20.44 18.79 -14.15
N LYS A 94 -20.42 17.96 -15.22
CA LYS A 94 -21.63 17.38 -15.82
C LYS A 94 -22.04 16.10 -15.10
N ASP A 95 -23.35 15.93 -14.88
CA ASP A 95 -23.88 14.72 -14.26
C ASP A 95 -23.74 13.49 -15.18
N VAL A 96 -23.24 12.40 -14.61
CA VAL A 96 -22.99 11.11 -15.26
C VAL A 96 -23.61 10.01 -14.40
N SER A 97 -24.64 9.33 -14.95
CA SER A 97 -25.19 8.12 -14.32
C SER A 97 -24.22 6.95 -14.47
N LEU A 98 -23.90 6.27 -13.38
CA LEU A 98 -23.02 5.09 -13.38
C LEU A 98 -23.69 3.83 -13.92
N SER A 99 -25.00 3.88 -14.19
CA SER A 99 -25.71 2.82 -14.93
C SER A 99 -25.13 2.57 -16.32
N LYS A 100 -24.46 3.56 -16.92
CA LYS A 100 -23.77 3.41 -18.22
C LYS A 100 -22.63 2.40 -18.20
N PHE A 101 -22.13 2.05 -17.01
CA PHE A 101 -21.05 1.08 -16.83
C PHE A 101 -21.58 -0.33 -16.45
N LYS A 102 -22.89 -0.58 -16.53
CA LYS A 102 -23.47 -1.93 -16.30
C LYS A 102 -22.81 -2.97 -17.20
N GLY A 103 -22.47 -4.12 -16.63
CA GLY A 103 -21.78 -5.19 -17.34
C GLY A 103 -20.27 -5.01 -17.47
N ARG A 104 -19.70 -3.93 -16.93
CA ARG A 104 -18.24 -3.71 -16.86
C ARG A 104 -17.72 -3.92 -15.44
N ALA A 105 -16.54 -4.52 -15.35
CA ALA A 105 -15.75 -4.52 -14.12
C ALA A 105 -15.18 -3.12 -13.87
N LEU A 106 -15.26 -2.61 -12.64
CA LEU A 106 -14.79 -1.26 -12.31
C LEU A 106 -13.68 -1.30 -11.26
N LEU A 107 -12.71 -0.40 -11.40
CA LEU A 107 -11.81 -0.02 -10.32
C LEU A 107 -12.06 1.45 -9.98
N ILE A 108 -12.63 1.70 -8.81
CA ILE A 108 -12.94 3.04 -8.32
C ILE A 108 -11.84 3.48 -7.37
N VAL A 109 -11.23 4.64 -7.61
CA VAL A 109 -10.03 5.08 -6.87
C VAL A 109 -10.11 6.56 -6.50
N ASN A 110 -9.75 6.91 -5.26
CA ASN A 110 -9.50 8.31 -4.93
C ASN A 110 -8.07 8.67 -5.29
N VAL A 111 -7.85 9.79 -5.98
CA VAL A 111 -6.54 10.16 -6.54
C VAL A 111 -6.06 11.52 -6.04
N ALA A 112 -4.76 11.76 -6.15
CA ALA A 112 -4.12 13.03 -5.80
C ALA A 112 -2.97 13.39 -6.75
N SER A 113 -2.78 14.67 -7.04
CA SER A 113 -1.69 15.17 -7.90
C SER A 113 -0.35 15.34 -7.18
N GLN A 114 -0.32 15.42 -5.85
CA GLN A 114 0.88 15.71 -5.05
C GLN A 114 0.98 14.78 -3.84
N CYS A 115 1.15 13.49 -4.08
CA CYS A 115 1.37 12.47 -3.05
C CYS A 115 2.59 11.61 -3.43
N GLY A 116 3.33 11.08 -2.45
CA GLY A 116 4.46 10.16 -2.70
C GLY A 116 4.08 8.87 -3.42
N LEU A 117 2.77 8.60 -3.55
CA LEU A 117 2.23 7.47 -4.31
C LEU A 117 1.73 7.85 -5.71
N THR A 118 1.69 9.14 -6.04
CA THR A 118 1.06 9.68 -7.25
C THR A 118 1.70 9.14 -8.52
N THR A 119 3.03 9.19 -8.63
CA THR A 119 3.74 8.76 -9.83
C THR A 119 3.48 7.28 -10.11
N ALA A 120 3.75 6.42 -9.14
CA ALA A 120 3.55 4.98 -9.27
C ALA A 120 2.09 4.63 -9.59
N ASN A 121 1.13 5.17 -8.82
CA ASN A 121 -0.26 4.80 -9.01
C ASN A 121 -0.83 5.25 -10.35
N TYR A 122 -0.62 6.50 -10.76
CA TYR A 122 -1.15 6.94 -12.06
C TYR A 122 -0.51 6.19 -13.24
N THR A 123 0.80 5.94 -13.20
CA THR A 123 1.47 5.16 -14.25
C THR A 123 0.89 3.74 -14.35
N GLU A 124 0.74 3.06 -13.23
CA GLU A 124 0.23 1.69 -13.21
C GLU A 124 -1.27 1.61 -13.52
N LEU A 125 -2.09 2.58 -13.06
CA LEU A 125 -3.50 2.67 -13.44
C LEU A 125 -3.66 2.86 -14.95
N SER A 126 -2.86 3.73 -15.58
CA SER A 126 -2.88 3.92 -17.04
C SER A 126 -2.51 2.64 -17.78
N HIS A 127 -1.49 1.91 -17.32
CA HIS A 127 -1.12 0.62 -17.91
C HIS A 127 -2.21 -0.45 -17.75
N LEU A 128 -2.79 -0.56 -16.55
CA LEU A 128 -3.85 -1.51 -16.26
C LEU A 128 -5.08 -1.22 -17.13
N TYR A 129 -5.45 0.05 -17.25
CA TYR A 129 -6.55 0.46 -18.11
C TYR A 129 -6.29 0.14 -19.59
N GLU A 130 -5.11 0.47 -20.12
CA GLU A 130 -4.74 0.17 -21.50
C GLU A 130 -4.88 -1.33 -21.82
N LYS A 131 -4.47 -2.19 -20.88
CA LYS A 131 -4.50 -3.63 -21.03
C LYS A 131 -5.91 -4.23 -21.06
N TYR A 132 -6.82 -3.70 -20.23
CA TYR A 132 -8.13 -4.33 -19.99
C TYR A 132 -9.35 -3.53 -20.51
N LYS A 133 -9.18 -2.28 -20.99
CA LYS A 133 -10.30 -1.44 -21.46
C LYS A 133 -11.15 -2.09 -22.55
N THR A 134 -10.55 -2.89 -23.42
CA THR A 134 -11.25 -3.62 -24.50
C THR A 134 -11.96 -4.89 -24.02
N GLN A 135 -11.68 -5.34 -22.78
CA GLN A 135 -12.22 -6.57 -22.18
C GLN A 135 -13.39 -6.28 -21.22
N GLY A 136 -13.90 -5.04 -21.18
CA GLY A 136 -15.00 -4.65 -20.28
C GLY A 136 -14.53 -4.21 -18.90
N PHE A 137 -13.31 -3.70 -18.76
CA PHE A 137 -12.80 -3.05 -17.55
C PHE A 137 -12.81 -1.53 -17.68
N GLU A 138 -13.08 -0.82 -16.58
CA GLU A 138 -13.07 0.64 -16.52
C GLU A 138 -12.48 1.13 -15.19
N ILE A 139 -11.74 2.25 -15.22
CA ILE A 139 -11.25 2.91 -14.00
C ILE A 139 -12.04 4.20 -13.78
N LEU A 140 -12.56 4.42 -12.57
CA LEU A 140 -13.25 5.66 -12.20
C LEU A 140 -12.41 6.41 -11.15
N ALA A 141 -11.76 7.50 -11.56
CA ALA A 141 -10.87 8.27 -10.68
C ALA A 141 -11.56 9.50 -10.07
N PHE A 142 -11.46 9.64 -8.75
CA PHE A 142 -12.08 10.71 -7.98
C PHE A 142 -11.02 11.53 -7.22
N PRO A 143 -10.66 12.74 -7.67
CA PRO A 143 -9.67 13.57 -6.98
C PRO A 143 -10.10 13.90 -5.54
N CYS A 144 -9.16 13.84 -4.58
CA CYS A 144 -9.46 14.08 -3.17
C CYS A 144 -8.35 14.86 -2.47
N ASN A 145 -8.72 15.93 -1.76
CA ASN A 145 -7.77 16.82 -1.08
C ASN A 145 -7.77 16.67 0.46
N GLN A 146 -8.46 15.68 0.99
CA GLN A 146 -8.64 15.52 2.44
C GLN A 146 -7.39 14.98 3.16
N PHE A 147 -6.32 14.68 2.43
CA PHE A 147 -5.08 14.13 2.97
C PHE A 147 -3.92 15.06 2.64
N GLY A 148 -3.42 15.79 3.65
CA GLY A 148 -2.22 16.62 3.54
C GLY A 148 -2.24 17.71 2.47
N ALA A 149 -3.43 18.17 2.03
CA ALA A 149 -3.59 19.11 0.92
C ALA A 149 -2.95 18.64 -0.41
N GLN A 150 -2.86 17.32 -0.62
CA GLN A 150 -2.16 16.67 -1.74
C GLN A 150 -2.87 16.76 -3.10
N GLU A 151 -4.07 17.33 -3.16
CA GLU A 151 -4.77 17.61 -4.40
C GLU A 151 -5.28 19.05 -4.38
N PRO A 152 -4.41 20.08 -4.35
CA PRO A 152 -4.85 21.45 -4.14
C PRO A 152 -5.45 22.08 -5.41
N GLY A 153 -5.28 21.44 -6.57
CA GLY A 153 -5.71 21.96 -7.87
C GLY A 153 -7.23 22.08 -8.05
N SER A 154 -7.61 22.93 -9.01
CA SER A 154 -8.96 22.99 -9.58
C SER A 154 -9.18 21.85 -10.59
N ASN A 155 -10.44 21.52 -10.90
CA ASN A 155 -10.75 20.45 -11.85
C ASN A 155 -10.03 20.57 -13.21
N PRO A 156 -9.94 21.75 -13.85
CA PRO A 156 -9.14 21.91 -15.07
C PRO A 156 -7.66 21.58 -14.89
N GLN A 157 -7.06 21.98 -13.76
CA GLN A 157 -5.67 21.70 -13.44
C GLN A 157 -5.43 20.21 -13.19
N ILE A 158 -6.34 19.55 -12.47
CA ILE A 158 -6.29 18.11 -12.20
C ILE A 158 -6.43 17.32 -13.50
N LYS A 159 -7.39 17.70 -14.36
CA LYS A 159 -7.58 17.13 -15.69
C LYS A 159 -6.32 17.26 -16.53
N GLN A 160 -5.74 18.47 -16.58
CA GLN A 160 -4.51 18.74 -17.32
C GLN A 160 -3.37 17.89 -16.77
N PHE A 161 -3.18 17.84 -15.46
CA PHE A 161 -2.17 17.03 -14.80
C PHE A 161 -2.27 15.56 -15.20
N ALA A 162 -3.42 14.92 -15.01
CA ALA A 162 -3.59 13.50 -15.29
C ALA A 162 -3.48 13.17 -16.79
N CYS A 163 -4.11 13.97 -17.66
CA CYS A 163 -4.04 13.77 -19.12
C CYS A 163 -2.63 13.99 -19.67
N THR A 164 -1.91 15.03 -19.21
CA THR A 164 -0.62 15.40 -19.82
C THR A 164 0.55 14.64 -19.22
N ARG A 165 0.57 14.46 -17.90
CA ARG A 165 1.69 13.82 -17.18
C ARG A 165 1.64 12.30 -17.31
N PHE A 166 0.45 11.71 -17.20
CA PHE A 166 0.27 10.25 -17.11
C PHE A 166 -0.52 9.65 -18.26
N LYS A 167 -0.95 10.48 -19.22
CA LYS A 167 -1.74 10.05 -20.38
C LYS A 167 -2.96 9.21 -19.96
N ALA A 168 -3.59 9.60 -18.85
CA ALA A 168 -4.74 8.88 -18.33
C ALA A 168 -5.91 8.96 -19.33
N GLU A 169 -6.33 7.82 -19.86
CA GLU A 169 -7.46 7.71 -20.79
C GLU A 169 -8.78 7.31 -20.09
N PHE A 170 -8.72 6.99 -18.80
CA PHE A 170 -9.88 6.61 -18.01
C PHE A 170 -10.65 7.84 -17.48
N PRO A 171 -11.96 7.72 -17.20
CA PRO A 171 -12.75 8.80 -16.63
C PRO A 171 -12.21 9.37 -15.31
N ILE A 172 -12.10 10.70 -15.28
CA ILE A 172 -11.82 11.48 -14.06
C ILE A 172 -13.09 12.26 -13.72
N PHE A 173 -13.48 12.19 -12.46
CA PHE A 173 -14.69 12.82 -11.94
C PHE A 173 -14.36 14.08 -11.15
N ASP A 174 -15.42 14.78 -10.75
CA ASP A 174 -15.33 15.93 -9.87
C ASP A 174 -14.62 15.58 -8.56
N LYS A 175 -14.03 16.59 -7.95
CA LYS A 175 -13.33 16.46 -6.68
C LYS A 175 -14.33 16.16 -5.57
N VAL A 176 -14.02 15.18 -4.72
CA VAL A 176 -14.93 14.72 -3.67
C VAL A 176 -14.26 14.60 -2.31
N ASP A 177 -15.08 14.78 -1.28
CA ASP A 177 -14.76 14.32 0.06
C ASP A 177 -15.09 12.83 0.16
N VAL A 178 -14.13 12.05 0.63
CA VAL A 178 -14.23 10.61 0.87
C VAL A 178 -14.52 10.29 2.33
N ASN A 179 -14.36 11.26 3.23
CA ASN A 179 -14.62 11.15 4.67
C ASN A 179 -15.39 12.35 5.23
N GLY A 180 -15.92 12.18 6.45
CA GLY A 180 -16.62 13.23 7.20
C GLY A 180 -18.07 13.48 6.74
N PRO A 181 -18.71 14.53 7.25
CA PRO A 181 -20.13 14.81 6.99
C PRO A 181 -20.43 15.06 5.50
N ASN A 182 -19.47 15.63 4.78
CA ASN A 182 -19.57 15.94 3.35
C ASN A 182 -19.19 14.79 2.42
N THR A 183 -18.95 13.58 2.96
CA THR A 183 -18.57 12.41 2.15
C THR A 183 -19.54 12.22 0.98
N ALA A 184 -19.02 12.10 -0.25
CA ALA A 184 -19.81 11.83 -1.43
C ALA A 184 -20.66 10.56 -1.26
N PRO A 185 -21.93 10.55 -1.69
CA PRO A 185 -22.83 9.39 -1.50
C PRO A 185 -22.24 8.07 -2.03
N ILE A 186 -21.51 8.12 -3.15
CA ILE A 186 -20.80 6.96 -3.69
C ILE A 186 -19.74 6.44 -2.72
N TYR A 187 -18.95 7.30 -2.08
CA TYR A 187 -17.95 6.89 -1.10
C TYR A 187 -18.58 6.42 0.22
N LYS A 188 -19.75 6.92 0.61
CA LYS A 188 -20.52 6.32 1.72
C LYS A 188 -20.84 4.86 1.41
N PHE A 189 -21.36 4.60 0.20
CA PHE A 189 -21.68 3.24 -0.26
C PHE A 189 -20.45 2.34 -0.40
N LEU A 190 -19.37 2.83 -1.03
CA LEU A 190 -18.14 2.05 -1.23
C LEU A 190 -17.56 1.59 0.11
N LYS A 191 -17.48 2.51 1.08
CA LYS A 191 -16.93 2.25 2.41
C LYS A 191 -17.82 1.29 3.22
N SER A 192 -19.15 1.43 3.13
CA SER A 192 -20.08 0.51 3.81
C SER A 192 -20.17 -0.87 3.14
N SER A 193 -19.87 -0.96 1.84
CA SER A 193 -19.95 -2.22 1.07
C SER A 193 -18.68 -3.05 1.15
N ALA A 194 -17.55 -2.43 1.45
CA ALA A 194 -16.28 -3.06 1.73
C ALA A 194 -15.62 -2.30 2.90
N GLY A 195 -15.88 -2.78 4.12
CA GLY A 195 -15.27 -2.24 5.33
C GLY A 195 -13.74 -2.29 5.24
N GLY A 196 -13.08 -1.25 5.74
CA GLY A 196 -11.62 -1.13 5.75
C GLY A 196 -11.03 -1.17 7.16
N PHE A 197 -9.72 -1.34 7.25
CA PHE A 197 -8.87 -1.55 8.43
C PHE A 197 -9.06 -0.58 9.65
N LEU A 198 -9.89 0.47 9.61
CA LEU A 198 -10.26 1.32 10.78
C LEU A 198 -11.76 1.73 10.78
N GLY A 199 -12.62 0.93 10.15
CA GLY A 199 -14.02 1.25 9.85
C GLY A 199 -14.21 1.82 8.44
N ASP A 200 -15.36 2.46 8.21
CA ASP A 200 -15.79 3.01 6.91
C ASP A 200 -15.02 4.29 6.49
N LEU A 201 -13.77 4.48 6.91
CA LEU A 201 -12.96 5.66 6.58
C LEU A 201 -11.91 5.33 5.52
N VAL A 202 -11.76 6.20 4.51
CA VAL A 202 -10.65 6.15 3.54
C VAL A 202 -9.41 6.74 4.20
N LYS A 203 -8.30 6.04 4.22
CA LYS A 203 -7.15 6.41 5.07
C LYS A 203 -6.20 7.39 4.41
N TRP A 204 -6.05 7.30 3.09
CA TRP A 204 -5.18 8.17 2.31
C TRP A 204 -5.62 8.23 0.84
N ASN A 205 -4.92 9.02 0.03
CA ASN A 205 -5.06 8.99 -1.42
C ASN A 205 -4.60 7.65 -2.01
N PHE A 206 -5.23 7.24 -3.11
CA PHE A 206 -5.02 5.98 -3.85
C PHE A 206 -5.64 4.74 -3.22
N GLU A 207 -6.66 4.89 -2.40
CA GLU A 207 -7.49 3.76 -1.97
C GLU A 207 -8.39 3.31 -3.13
N LYS A 208 -8.50 1.99 -3.34
CA LYS A 208 -9.13 1.42 -4.54
C LYS A 208 -10.23 0.46 -4.15
N PHE A 209 -11.32 0.47 -4.90
CA PHE A 209 -12.46 -0.42 -4.72
C PHE A 209 -12.69 -1.15 -6.03
N LEU A 210 -12.52 -2.46 -6.00
CA LEU A 210 -12.81 -3.33 -7.13
C LEU A 210 -14.30 -3.68 -7.11
N VAL A 211 -14.94 -3.56 -8.25
CA VAL A 211 -16.39 -3.76 -8.41
C VAL A 211 -16.63 -4.73 -9.56
N ASP A 212 -17.47 -5.72 -9.33
CA ASP A 212 -17.84 -6.69 -10.38
C ASP A 212 -18.78 -6.08 -11.43
N LYS A 213 -19.05 -6.85 -12.48
CA LYS A 213 -19.94 -6.47 -13.59
C LYS A 213 -21.41 -6.22 -13.21
N ASN A 214 -21.83 -6.63 -12.02
CA ASN A 214 -23.17 -6.40 -11.48
C ASN A 214 -23.22 -5.13 -10.59
N GLY A 215 -22.07 -4.49 -10.38
CA GLY A 215 -21.95 -3.29 -9.58
C GLY A 215 -21.83 -3.55 -8.09
N LYS A 216 -21.46 -4.78 -7.69
CA LYS A 216 -21.16 -5.13 -6.30
C LYS A 216 -19.68 -4.91 -6.02
N VAL A 217 -19.37 -4.21 -4.93
CA VAL A 217 -17.98 -4.06 -4.46
C VAL A 217 -17.47 -5.44 -4.02
N VAL A 218 -16.40 -5.90 -4.63
CA VAL A 218 -15.82 -7.23 -4.36
C VAL A 218 -14.58 -7.15 -3.48
N GLU A 219 -13.81 -6.06 -3.58
CA GLU A 219 -12.55 -5.94 -2.86
C GLU A 219 -12.21 -4.46 -2.66
N ARG A 220 -11.47 -4.17 -1.59
CA ARG A 220 -10.97 -2.84 -1.26
C ARG A 220 -9.49 -2.95 -0.98
N TYR A 221 -8.69 -2.14 -1.66
CA TYR A 221 -7.24 -2.15 -1.55
C TYR A 221 -6.76 -0.83 -0.93
N PRO A 222 -5.86 -0.88 0.07
CA PRO A 222 -5.30 0.32 0.66
C PRO A 222 -4.48 1.13 -0.35
N PRO A 223 -4.21 2.42 -0.05
CA PRO A 223 -3.31 3.30 -0.78
C PRO A 223 -2.01 2.66 -1.29
N THR A 224 -1.39 1.85 -0.45
CA THR A 224 -0.08 1.23 -0.68
C THR A 224 -0.11 0.05 -1.64
N THR A 225 -1.27 -0.53 -1.94
CA THR A 225 -1.38 -1.62 -2.92
C THR A 225 -1.24 -1.03 -4.31
N SER A 226 -0.19 -1.44 -5.01
CA SER A 226 0.07 -0.99 -6.38
C SER A 226 -0.98 -1.58 -7.34
N PRO A 227 -1.45 -0.85 -8.37
CA PRO A 227 -2.36 -1.41 -9.38
C PRO A 227 -1.83 -2.68 -10.07
N PHE A 228 -0.52 -2.81 -10.28
CA PHE A 228 0.09 -4.06 -10.76
C PHE A 228 -0.01 -5.20 -9.76
N GLN A 229 0.01 -4.92 -8.45
CA GLN A 229 -0.22 -5.97 -7.44
C GLN A 229 -1.65 -6.52 -7.55
N ILE A 230 -2.65 -5.65 -7.73
CA ILE A 230 -4.06 -6.05 -7.97
C ILE A 230 -4.17 -6.98 -9.20
N GLU A 231 -3.42 -6.66 -10.26
CA GLU A 231 -3.33 -7.51 -11.45
C GLU A 231 -2.63 -8.85 -11.16
N SER A 232 -1.49 -8.82 -10.47
CA SER A 232 -0.67 -10.00 -10.17
C SER A 232 -1.36 -11.00 -9.24
N GLN A 233 -2.29 -10.53 -8.42
CA GLN A 233 -3.19 -11.35 -7.59
C GLN A 233 -4.36 -11.96 -8.40
N ASN A 234 -4.34 -11.76 -9.73
CA ASN A 234 -5.36 -12.20 -10.67
C ASN A 234 -6.74 -11.58 -10.40
N ALA A 235 -6.86 -10.49 -9.64
CA ALA A 235 -8.14 -9.94 -9.23
C ALA A 235 -8.94 -9.38 -10.42
N VAL A 236 -8.28 -8.60 -11.31
CA VAL A 236 -8.91 -8.06 -12.52
C VAL A 236 -9.29 -9.17 -13.52
N PRO A 237 -8.42 -10.11 -13.91
CA PRO A 237 -8.83 -11.21 -14.78
C PRO A 237 -9.92 -12.11 -14.17
N ARG A 238 -9.93 -12.33 -12.85
CA ARG A 238 -10.97 -13.13 -12.17
C ARG A 238 -12.35 -12.50 -12.34
N ILE A 239 -12.50 -11.19 -12.13
CA ILE A 239 -13.82 -10.55 -12.26
C ILE A 239 -14.26 -10.39 -13.72
N LEU A 240 -13.31 -10.34 -14.67
CA LEU A 240 -13.59 -10.30 -16.10
C LEU A 240 -14.07 -11.67 -16.63
N THR A 241 -13.56 -12.77 -16.07
CA THR A 241 -13.88 -14.14 -16.51
C THR A 241 -15.00 -14.80 -15.72
N ALA A 242 -15.48 -14.19 -14.64
CA ALA A 242 -16.57 -14.72 -13.83
C ALA A 242 -17.88 -14.80 -14.67
N ILE A 243 -18.19 -15.98 -15.17
CA ILE A 243 -19.51 -16.31 -15.74
C ILE A 243 -20.51 -16.33 -14.59
N ALA A 244 -21.68 -15.72 -14.79
CA ALA A 244 -22.76 -15.79 -13.81
C ALA A 244 -23.21 -17.25 -13.73
N VAL A 245 -22.81 -17.98 -12.68
CA VAL A 245 -23.40 -19.28 -12.38
C VAL A 245 -24.80 -19.01 -11.85
N VAL A 246 -25.79 -19.12 -12.75
CA VAL A 246 -27.19 -19.21 -12.35
C VAL A 246 -27.36 -20.56 -11.66
N ALA A 247 -27.73 -20.51 -10.38
CA ALA A 247 -28.11 -21.69 -9.61
C ALA A 247 -29.34 -22.34 -10.26
N ILE A 248 -29.13 -23.48 -10.92
CA ILE A 248 -30.22 -24.40 -11.24
C ILE A 248 -30.23 -25.43 -10.12
N SER A 249 -31.23 -25.30 -9.25
CA SER A 249 -31.52 -26.29 -8.22
C SER A 249 -31.94 -27.60 -8.89
N GLY A 250 -31.33 -28.71 -8.49
CA GLY A 250 -31.83 -30.06 -8.77
C GLY A 250 -30.95 -30.93 -9.67
N HIS A 251 -29.86 -31.47 -9.12
CA HIS A 251 -29.47 -32.86 -9.40
C HIS A 251 -28.53 -33.38 -8.31
N VAL A 252 -28.97 -34.44 -7.62
CA VAL A 252 -28.16 -35.26 -6.72
C VAL A 252 -27.28 -36.16 -7.59
N PRO A 253 -25.93 -36.12 -7.49
CA PRO A 253 -25.11 -37.19 -8.02
C PRO A 253 -25.03 -38.35 -7.00
N PRO A 254 -24.98 -39.61 -7.46
CA PRO A 254 -25.02 -40.75 -6.58
C PRO A 254 -23.70 -40.96 -5.85
N ALA A 255 -23.81 -41.59 -4.69
CA ALA A 255 -22.70 -41.98 -3.84
C ALA A 255 -21.67 -42.81 -4.62
N ALA A 256 -20.40 -42.39 -4.55
CA ALA A 256 -19.25 -43.23 -4.82
C ALA A 256 -18.46 -43.40 -3.51
N SER A 257 -18.16 -44.65 -3.22
CA SER A 257 -17.61 -45.21 -2.00
C SER A 257 -16.16 -44.81 -1.68
N THR A 258 -15.93 -44.54 -0.39
CA THR A 258 -14.77 -44.82 0.49
C THR A 258 -13.63 -45.68 -0.10
N ALA A 259 -12.32 -45.50 0.16
CA ALA A 259 -11.60 -44.74 1.19
C ALA A 259 -10.08 -44.71 0.88
N MET A 260 -9.39 -43.62 1.28
CA MET A 260 -8.05 -43.58 1.90
C MET A 260 -7.71 -42.10 2.19
N GLY A 261 -8.10 -41.59 3.37
CA GLY A 261 -7.87 -40.19 3.76
C GLY A 261 -8.67 -39.68 4.97
N SER A 262 -9.57 -40.49 5.54
CA SER A 262 -10.57 -40.07 6.52
C SER A 262 -10.02 -39.49 7.83
N ASP A 263 -8.92 -40.03 8.37
CA ASP A 263 -8.46 -39.65 9.71
C ASP A 263 -7.71 -38.31 9.71
N ALA A 264 -6.90 -38.06 8.68
CA ALA A 264 -6.13 -36.83 8.59
C ALA A 264 -6.99 -35.62 8.17
N ALA A 265 -7.98 -35.82 7.30
CA ALA A 265 -8.98 -34.79 6.99
C ALA A 265 -9.92 -34.51 8.18
N ALA A 266 -10.23 -35.53 9.00
CA ALA A 266 -10.92 -35.32 10.28
C ALA A 266 -10.08 -34.50 11.26
N GLY A 267 -8.75 -34.71 11.28
CA GLY A 267 -7.80 -33.88 12.02
C GLY A 267 -7.80 -32.41 11.57
N ASP A 268 -7.78 -32.16 10.27
CA ASP A 268 -7.86 -30.79 9.73
C ASP A 268 -9.16 -30.10 10.13
N ARG A 269 -10.29 -30.83 10.08
CA ARG A 269 -11.58 -30.31 10.52
C ARG A 269 -11.56 -29.92 12.00
N ALA A 270 -11.00 -30.78 12.86
CA ALA A 270 -10.88 -30.50 14.28
C ALA A 270 -10.03 -29.25 14.54
N ALA A 271 -8.94 -29.08 13.79
CA ALA A 271 -8.09 -27.89 13.85
C ALA A 271 -8.84 -26.61 13.45
N LEU A 272 -9.59 -26.64 12.35
CA LEU A 272 -10.41 -25.52 11.91
C LEU A 272 -11.52 -25.18 12.90
N LEU A 273 -12.19 -26.18 13.49
CA LEU A 273 -13.20 -25.91 14.51
C LEU A 273 -12.60 -25.37 15.81
N SER A 274 -11.40 -25.83 16.19
CA SER A 274 -10.69 -25.24 17.32
C SER A 274 -10.34 -23.78 17.03
N PHE A 275 -9.88 -23.48 15.81
CA PHE A 275 -9.65 -22.11 15.37
C PHE A 275 -10.93 -21.27 15.45
N SER A 276 -12.04 -21.72 14.85
CA SER A 276 -13.30 -20.97 14.85
C SER A 276 -13.92 -20.81 16.24
N SER A 277 -13.63 -21.72 17.18
CA SER A 277 -14.08 -21.57 18.57
C SER A 277 -13.36 -20.44 19.33
N GLY A 278 -12.13 -20.09 18.90
CA GLY A 278 -11.30 -19.05 19.51
C GLY A 278 -11.45 -17.67 18.89
N VAL A 279 -12.28 -17.55 17.85
CA VAL A 279 -12.52 -16.29 17.12
C VAL A 279 -14.02 -16.06 16.88
N HIS A 280 -14.39 -14.81 16.69
CA HIS A 280 -15.73 -14.40 16.30
C HIS A 280 -15.62 -13.57 15.02
N GLY A 281 -16.49 -13.82 14.03
CA GLY A 281 -16.49 -13.10 12.76
C GLY A 281 -17.21 -13.88 11.67
N ASN A 282 -16.87 -13.62 10.40
CA ASN A 282 -17.57 -14.19 9.25
C ASN A 282 -17.16 -15.63 8.95
N LEU A 283 -17.57 -16.58 9.79
CA LEU A 283 -17.34 -18.03 9.65
C LEU A 283 -18.66 -18.81 9.74
N SER A 284 -19.74 -18.27 9.18
CA SER A 284 -21.11 -18.77 9.43
C SER A 284 -21.40 -20.16 8.87
N ASP A 285 -20.65 -20.60 7.86
CA ASP A 285 -20.76 -21.93 7.24
C ASP A 285 -19.83 -22.99 7.86
N TRP A 286 -18.94 -22.57 8.76
CA TRP A 286 -18.05 -23.47 9.50
C TRP A 286 -18.82 -24.24 10.57
N GLY A 287 -18.59 -25.55 10.65
CA GLY A 287 -19.36 -26.44 11.55
C GLY A 287 -20.24 -27.45 10.82
N SER A 288 -20.47 -27.26 9.52
CA SER A 288 -21.13 -28.23 8.64
C SER A 288 -20.41 -29.61 8.63
N PRO A 289 -21.01 -30.71 8.12
CA PRO A 289 -20.39 -32.03 8.14
C PRO A 289 -19.00 -32.07 7.50
N ALA A 290 -18.15 -33.02 7.92
CA ALA A 290 -16.74 -33.08 7.52
C ALA A 290 -16.50 -33.17 6.00
N ALA A 291 -17.38 -33.86 5.27
CA ALA A 291 -17.34 -33.95 3.82
C ALA A 291 -17.47 -32.59 3.11
N ALA A 292 -17.93 -31.55 3.82
CA ALA A 292 -18.12 -30.19 3.30
C ALA A 292 -17.07 -29.18 3.77
N MET A 293 -16.06 -29.58 4.59
CA MET A 293 -15.05 -28.66 5.12
C MET A 293 -14.31 -27.89 4.01
N CYS A 294 -14.03 -28.55 2.89
CA CYS A 294 -13.37 -27.94 1.75
C CYS A 294 -14.23 -26.90 1.00
N ASN A 295 -15.52 -26.82 1.32
CA ASN A 295 -16.43 -25.79 0.81
C ASN A 295 -16.65 -24.65 1.81
N TRP A 296 -16.06 -24.73 3.01
CA TRP A 296 -16.17 -23.66 3.99
C TRP A 296 -15.49 -22.40 3.48
N THR A 297 -16.04 -21.26 3.86
CA THR A 297 -15.53 -19.94 3.50
C THR A 297 -14.06 -19.85 3.89
N GLY A 298 -13.23 -19.52 2.90
CA GLY A 298 -11.79 -19.37 3.06
C GLY A 298 -10.98 -20.66 3.11
N VAL A 299 -11.59 -21.84 3.13
CA VAL A 299 -10.85 -23.12 3.18
C VAL A 299 -10.58 -23.63 1.77
N ARG A 300 -9.33 -24.01 1.49
CA ARG A 300 -8.94 -24.67 0.24
C ARG A 300 -8.25 -25.99 0.55
N CYS A 301 -8.76 -27.06 -0.04
CA CYS A 301 -8.18 -28.40 0.05
C CYS A 301 -7.41 -28.79 -1.20
N ASP A 302 -6.49 -29.75 -1.04
CA ASP A 302 -5.91 -30.48 -2.17
C ASP A 302 -6.92 -31.47 -2.75
N ASN A 303 -7.02 -31.52 -4.07
CA ASN A 303 -8.04 -32.31 -4.78
C ASN A 303 -7.84 -33.83 -4.65
N HIS A 304 -6.63 -34.29 -4.31
CA HIS A 304 -6.33 -35.72 -4.22
C HIS A 304 -6.48 -36.23 -2.78
N SER A 305 -5.91 -35.50 -1.83
CA SER A 305 -5.86 -35.91 -0.43
C SER A 305 -7.03 -35.39 0.41
N GLY A 306 -7.76 -34.37 -0.07
CA GLY A 306 -8.82 -33.69 0.70
C GLY A 306 -8.30 -32.91 1.91
N ARG A 307 -6.98 -32.74 2.04
CA ARG A 307 -6.33 -32.04 3.15
C ARG A 307 -6.29 -30.53 2.91
N VAL A 308 -6.33 -29.74 3.97
CA VAL A 308 -6.29 -28.28 3.88
C VAL A 308 -4.90 -27.81 3.46
N ILE A 309 -4.83 -27.11 2.33
CA ILE A 309 -3.60 -26.52 1.78
C ILE A 309 -3.62 -24.99 1.81
N GLY A 310 -4.79 -24.37 2.03
CA GLY A 310 -4.90 -22.93 2.14
C GLY A 310 -6.03 -22.51 3.07
N LEU A 311 -5.77 -21.49 3.86
CA LEU A 311 -6.77 -20.79 4.66
C LEU A 311 -6.71 -19.29 4.34
N PHE A 312 -7.79 -18.76 3.77
CA PHE A 312 -7.91 -17.42 3.22
C PHE A 312 -9.06 -16.68 3.91
N LEU A 313 -8.76 -16.03 5.03
CA LEU A 313 -9.72 -15.32 5.87
C LEU A 313 -9.36 -13.84 6.02
N SER A 314 -8.70 -13.27 5.02
CA SER A 314 -8.45 -11.83 4.95
C SER A 314 -9.75 -11.03 5.06
N ASN A 315 -9.75 -9.92 5.81
CA ASN A 315 -10.90 -9.02 5.94
C ASN A 315 -12.22 -9.73 6.31
N SER A 316 -12.16 -10.71 7.21
CA SER A 316 -13.31 -11.53 7.64
C SER A 316 -13.91 -11.08 8.98
N ASN A 317 -13.52 -9.89 9.44
CA ASN A 317 -13.94 -9.31 10.72
C ASN A 317 -13.68 -10.25 11.91
N LEU A 318 -12.60 -11.04 11.85
CA LEU A 318 -12.26 -12.00 12.89
C LEU A 318 -11.68 -11.27 14.10
N ALA A 319 -12.32 -11.38 15.24
CA ALA A 319 -11.80 -10.92 16.53
C ALA A 319 -11.58 -12.12 17.45
N GLY A 320 -10.51 -12.12 18.25
CA GLY A 320 -10.16 -13.23 19.12
C GLY A 320 -8.66 -13.51 19.07
N VAL A 321 -8.26 -14.76 19.28
CA VAL A 321 -6.84 -15.16 19.23
C VAL A 321 -6.62 -16.26 18.20
N ILE A 322 -5.44 -16.29 17.59
CA ILE A 322 -5.08 -17.38 16.68
C ILE A 322 -4.87 -18.65 17.52
N SER A 323 -5.76 -19.64 17.36
CA SER A 323 -5.62 -20.92 18.07
C SER A 323 -4.34 -21.64 17.64
N PRO A 324 -3.52 -22.16 18.58
CA PRO A 324 -2.36 -23.00 18.27
C PRO A 324 -2.71 -24.24 17.44
N ALA A 325 -3.96 -24.71 17.51
CA ALA A 325 -4.44 -25.85 16.75
C ALA A 325 -4.34 -25.66 15.23
N ILE A 326 -4.21 -24.42 14.74
CA ILE A 326 -3.98 -24.13 13.32
C ILE A 326 -2.70 -24.81 12.79
N ALA A 327 -1.74 -25.08 13.67
CA ALA A 327 -0.52 -25.82 13.35
C ALA A 327 -0.75 -27.32 13.04
N ASN A 328 -1.94 -27.86 13.37
CA ASN A 328 -2.30 -29.23 13.04
C ASN A 328 -2.69 -29.41 11.56
N LEU A 329 -2.88 -28.31 10.82
CA LEU A 329 -3.11 -28.33 9.36
C LEU A 329 -1.80 -28.65 8.63
N SER A 330 -1.33 -29.88 8.75
CA SER A 330 0.04 -30.29 8.36
C SER A 330 0.37 -30.12 6.85
N MET A 331 -0.64 -29.94 6.01
CA MET A 331 -0.51 -29.72 4.57
C MET A 331 -0.65 -28.24 4.16
N LEU A 332 -0.82 -27.34 5.12
CA LEU A 332 -1.08 -25.92 4.86
C LEU A 332 0.12 -25.27 4.15
N GLU A 333 -0.14 -24.68 2.99
CA GLU A 333 0.85 -23.95 2.21
C GLU A 333 0.64 -22.43 2.29
N LYS A 334 -0.60 -21.99 2.51
CA LYS A 334 -0.96 -20.56 2.56
C LYS A 334 -1.87 -20.28 3.74
N LEU A 335 -1.49 -19.33 4.58
CA LEU A 335 -2.27 -18.87 5.72
C LEU A 335 -2.41 -17.35 5.67
N TYR A 336 -3.59 -16.87 5.29
CA TYR A 336 -3.92 -15.45 5.24
C TYR A 336 -5.02 -15.14 6.25
N LEU A 337 -4.64 -14.40 7.29
CA LEU A 337 -5.52 -13.91 8.36
C LEU A 337 -5.44 -12.38 8.48
N ASP A 338 -4.93 -11.70 7.46
CA ASP A 338 -4.73 -10.26 7.43
C ASP A 338 -6.02 -9.43 7.44
N ASP A 339 -5.89 -8.15 7.79
CA ASP A 339 -7.01 -7.20 7.86
C ASP A 339 -8.15 -7.68 8.78
N ASN A 340 -7.81 -8.19 9.96
CA ASN A 340 -8.77 -8.65 10.96
C ASN A 340 -8.54 -7.92 12.31
N HIS A 341 -9.23 -8.35 13.35
CA HIS A 341 -9.12 -7.86 14.72
C HIS A 341 -8.51 -8.93 15.65
N LEU A 342 -7.64 -9.79 15.12
CA LEU A 342 -6.99 -10.85 15.89
C LEU A 342 -5.99 -10.23 16.86
N ALA A 343 -6.08 -10.60 18.12
CA ALA A 343 -5.24 -10.16 19.21
C ALA A 343 -4.47 -11.34 19.81
N GLY A 344 -3.76 -11.10 20.92
CA GLY A 344 -2.85 -12.08 21.49
C GLY A 344 -1.51 -12.13 20.74
N GLY A 345 -0.74 -13.19 20.92
CA GLY A 345 0.55 -13.36 20.25
C GLY A 345 0.45 -14.18 18.96
N VAL A 346 1.51 -14.13 18.15
CA VAL A 346 1.70 -15.11 17.08
C VAL A 346 2.00 -16.48 17.74
N PRO A 347 1.21 -17.54 17.50
CA PRO A 347 1.43 -18.84 18.13
C PRO A 347 2.79 -19.44 17.76
N THR A 348 3.52 -19.95 18.75
CA THR A 348 4.83 -20.56 18.51
C THR A 348 4.73 -21.83 17.66
N GLU A 349 3.60 -22.51 17.75
CA GLU A 349 3.24 -23.75 17.06
C GLU A 349 3.17 -23.57 15.55
N LEU A 350 2.97 -22.34 15.04
CA LEU A 350 3.00 -22.07 13.60
C LEU A 350 4.32 -22.55 12.96
N GLY A 351 5.42 -22.54 13.70
CA GLY A 351 6.71 -23.07 13.25
C GLY A 351 6.72 -24.57 12.92
N ALA A 352 5.68 -25.33 13.25
CA ALA A 352 5.53 -26.74 12.89
C ALA A 352 5.04 -26.96 11.44
N LEU A 353 4.50 -25.93 10.79
CA LEU A 353 3.93 -25.99 9.44
C LEU A 353 5.02 -25.99 8.36
N SER A 354 5.77 -27.08 8.23
CA SER A 354 6.95 -27.18 7.34
C SER A 354 6.68 -26.95 5.84
N ARG A 355 5.41 -27.05 5.41
CA ARG A 355 4.94 -26.79 4.04
C ARG A 355 4.50 -25.36 3.79
N LEU A 356 4.42 -24.53 4.83
CA LEU A 356 3.92 -23.16 4.71
C LEU A 356 4.86 -22.34 3.83
N LYS A 357 4.30 -21.82 2.74
CA LYS A 357 4.98 -20.96 1.75
C LYS A 357 4.66 -19.50 2.01
N GLU A 358 3.43 -19.20 2.40
CA GLU A 358 2.96 -17.82 2.52
C GLU A 358 2.20 -17.64 3.83
N LEU A 359 2.69 -16.73 4.68
CA LEU A 359 2.09 -16.35 5.95
C LEU A 359 1.78 -14.86 5.93
N SER A 360 0.50 -14.52 6.03
CA SER A 360 0.01 -13.15 6.08
C SER A 360 -0.84 -12.93 7.31
N LEU A 361 -0.30 -12.14 8.25
CA LEU A 361 -0.95 -11.75 9.51
C LEU A 361 -1.01 -10.22 9.67
N HIS A 362 -0.77 -9.48 8.60
CA HIS A 362 -0.67 -8.03 8.64
C HIS A 362 -2.02 -7.38 9.00
N TYR A 363 -1.98 -6.15 9.52
CA TYR A 363 -3.16 -5.37 9.88
C TYR A 363 -4.11 -6.11 10.82
N ASN A 364 -3.57 -6.48 11.98
CA ASN A 364 -4.28 -7.08 13.11
C ASN A 364 -3.90 -6.35 14.42
N LEU A 365 -4.29 -6.92 15.57
CA LEU A 365 -3.97 -6.42 16.91
C LEU A 365 -2.97 -7.34 17.63
N LEU A 366 -2.16 -8.11 16.88
CA LEU A 366 -1.23 -9.08 17.45
C LEU A 366 -0.13 -8.37 18.22
N GLY A 367 0.19 -8.84 19.42
CA GLY A 367 1.21 -8.28 20.28
C GLY A 367 2.24 -9.29 20.76
N GLY A 368 3.12 -8.87 21.65
CA GLY A 368 4.21 -9.71 22.15
C GLY A 368 5.31 -9.98 21.10
N PRO A 369 6.25 -10.90 21.39
CA PRO A 369 7.38 -11.16 20.52
C PRO A 369 7.02 -11.99 19.29
N ILE A 370 7.78 -11.78 18.21
CA ILE A 370 7.77 -12.68 17.06
C ILE A 370 8.42 -14.01 17.51
N PRO A 371 7.75 -15.16 17.39
CA PRO A 371 8.33 -16.44 17.79
C PRO A 371 9.54 -16.82 16.95
N ALA A 372 10.65 -17.17 17.59
CA ALA A 372 11.83 -17.70 16.91
C ALA A 372 11.55 -19.02 16.16
N THR A 373 10.49 -19.74 16.56
CA THR A 373 10.03 -20.95 15.87
C THR A 373 9.57 -20.70 14.44
N LEU A 374 9.22 -19.46 14.05
CA LEU A 374 8.95 -19.14 12.65
C LEU A 374 10.18 -19.36 11.75
N GLY A 375 11.40 -19.35 12.31
CA GLY A 375 12.61 -19.76 11.61
C GLY A 375 12.70 -21.26 11.27
N ARG A 376 11.70 -22.07 11.63
CA ARG A 376 11.58 -23.48 11.20
C ARG A 376 10.78 -23.64 9.90
N LEU A 377 10.16 -22.57 9.40
CA LEU A 377 9.36 -22.57 8.18
C LEU A 377 10.25 -22.54 6.93
N THR A 378 11.01 -23.61 6.67
CA THR A 378 12.03 -23.63 5.62
C THR A 378 11.48 -23.47 4.20
N SER A 379 10.17 -23.68 4.00
CA SER A 379 9.48 -23.51 2.71
C SER A 379 8.92 -22.10 2.49
N ILE A 380 9.01 -21.21 3.48
CA ILE A 380 8.39 -19.88 3.42
C ILE A 380 9.07 -19.00 2.37
N THR A 381 8.25 -18.33 1.55
CA THR A 381 8.65 -17.39 0.52
C THR A 381 8.05 -15.99 0.74
N TYR A 382 6.96 -15.90 1.50
CA TYR A 382 6.26 -14.65 1.80
C TYR A 382 5.87 -14.59 3.28
N LEU A 383 6.39 -13.60 4.01
CA LEU A 383 6.07 -13.35 5.40
C LEU A 383 5.70 -11.87 5.60
N THR A 384 4.47 -11.60 6.00
CA THR A 384 4.02 -10.26 6.38
C THR A 384 3.33 -10.25 7.74
N LEU A 385 3.83 -9.36 8.60
CA LEU A 385 3.37 -9.08 9.96
C LEU A 385 3.13 -7.56 10.14
N ASP A 386 3.06 -6.81 9.04
CA ASP A 386 2.97 -5.35 9.05
C ASP A 386 1.73 -4.86 9.84
N GLY A 387 1.81 -3.69 10.48
CA GLY A 387 0.67 -3.04 11.12
C GLY A 387 0.03 -3.85 12.24
N ASN A 388 0.85 -4.28 13.20
CA ASN A 388 0.42 -4.97 14.42
C ASN A 388 1.02 -4.25 15.65
N ASN A 389 0.85 -4.84 16.84
CA ASN A 389 1.41 -4.37 18.10
C ASN A 389 2.59 -5.25 18.56
N LEU A 390 3.30 -5.90 17.63
CA LEU A 390 4.41 -6.80 17.96
C LEU A 390 5.58 -6.02 18.54
N ALA A 391 6.29 -6.61 19.50
CA ALA A 391 7.37 -5.95 20.22
C ALA A 391 8.56 -6.89 20.46
N GLY A 392 9.68 -6.33 20.89
CA GLY A 392 10.92 -7.09 21.09
C GLY A 392 11.69 -7.30 19.78
N ASP A 393 12.70 -8.15 19.84
CA ASP A 393 13.67 -8.31 18.76
C ASP A 393 13.13 -9.18 17.62
N ILE A 394 13.57 -8.88 16.40
CA ILE A 394 13.31 -9.74 15.24
C ILE A 394 14.16 -11.03 15.38
N PRO A 395 13.57 -12.23 15.33
CA PRO A 395 14.33 -13.47 15.49
C PRO A 395 15.30 -13.71 14.33
N GLU A 396 16.59 -13.83 14.65
CA GLU A 396 17.64 -14.15 13.68
C GLU A 396 17.33 -15.42 12.86
N ALA A 397 16.70 -16.42 13.47
CA ALA A 397 16.36 -17.68 12.81
C ALA A 397 15.54 -17.48 11.52
N ILE A 398 14.71 -16.43 11.43
CA ILE A 398 13.94 -16.12 10.21
C ILE A 398 14.89 -15.75 9.07
N PHE A 399 15.94 -14.97 9.34
CA PHE A 399 16.88 -14.48 8.32
C PHE A 399 17.90 -15.54 7.90
N CYS A 400 18.21 -16.51 8.77
CA CYS A 400 19.29 -17.47 8.52
C CYS A 400 18.77 -18.83 8.03
N ASN A 401 17.55 -19.22 8.40
CA ASN A 401 17.02 -20.53 8.04
C ASN A 401 16.04 -20.48 6.86
N CYS A 402 15.34 -19.36 6.66
CA CYS A 402 14.29 -19.24 5.64
C CYS A 402 14.85 -18.67 4.33
N SER A 403 15.80 -19.39 3.71
CA SER A 403 16.52 -18.92 2.52
C SER A 403 15.64 -18.69 1.27
N GLY A 404 14.41 -19.23 1.28
CA GLY A 404 13.41 -19.05 0.21
C GLY A 404 12.64 -17.74 0.25
N LEU A 405 12.81 -16.92 1.30
CA LEU A 405 12.08 -15.67 1.46
C LEU A 405 12.34 -14.70 0.31
N THR A 406 11.25 -14.24 -0.29
CA THR A 406 11.21 -13.22 -1.34
C THR A 406 10.65 -11.90 -0.80
N PHE A 407 9.81 -11.96 0.22
CA PHE A 407 9.18 -10.81 0.87
C PHE A 407 9.20 -10.98 2.38
N ILE A 408 9.70 -9.95 3.08
CA ILE A 408 9.62 -9.80 4.53
C ILE A 408 9.02 -8.43 4.81
N GLY A 409 7.85 -8.40 5.42
CA GLY A 409 7.18 -7.19 5.89
C GLY A 409 6.88 -7.27 7.39
N MET A 410 7.40 -6.31 8.17
CA MET A 410 7.19 -6.21 9.62
C MET A 410 7.03 -4.74 10.05
N SER A 411 6.63 -3.90 9.11
CA SER A 411 6.52 -2.44 9.27
C SER A 411 5.40 -2.06 10.22
N GLY A 412 5.46 -0.89 10.86
CA GLY A 412 4.37 -0.39 11.69
C GLY A 412 4.09 -1.29 12.90
N ASN A 413 5.13 -1.64 13.64
CA ASN A 413 5.07 -2.41 14.89
C ASN A 413 5.89 -1.67 15.98
N SER A 414 6.13 -2.32 17.11
CA SER A 414 6.99 -1.86 18.21
C SER A 414 8.28 -2.69 18.33
N LEU A 415 8.83 -3.17 17.20
CA LEU A 415 10.01 -4.03 17.19
C LEU A 415 11.27 -3.26 17.56
N THR A 416 12.16 -3.92 18.31
CA THR A 416 13.40 -3.36 18.87
C THR A 416 14.63 -4.14 18.40
N GLY A 417 15.81 -3.71 18.86
CA GLY A 417 17.07 -4.37 18.56
C GLY A 417 17.54 -4.13 17.13
N ASP A 418 18.58 -4.85 16.74
CA ASP A 418 19.20 -4.69 15.42
C ASP A 418 18.47 -5.50 14.34
N ILE A 419 18.66 -5.12 13.07
CA ILE A 419 18.25 -5.96 11.93
C ILE A 419 19.13 -7.23 11.94
N PRO A 420 18.58 -8.44 12.15
CA PRO A 420 19.36 -9.63 12.51
C PRO A 420 19.94 -10.37 11.28
N LEU A 421 20.45 -9.64 10.29
CA LEU A 421 21.09 -10.21 9.10
C LEU A 421 22.60 -10.34 9.33
N ARG A 422 23.01 -11.42 10.02
CA ARG A 422 24.42 -11.72 10.30
C ARG A 422 25.13 -12.30 9.07
N PRO A 423 26.48 -12.28 8.99
CA PRO A 423 27.24 -12.76 7.83
C PRO A 423 26.97 -14.21 7.39
N ARG A 424 26.53 -15.07 8.33
CA ARG A 424 26.16 -16.47 8.07
C ARG A 424 24.79 -16.63 7.38
N CYS A 425 23.97 -15.59 7.41
CA CYS A 425 22.58 -15.62 6.97
C CYS A 425 22.50 -15.20 5.49
N ARG A 426 21.71 -15.92 4.70
CA ARG A 426 21.63 -15.73 3.25
C ARG A 426 20.18 -15.75 2.78
N LEU A 427 19.77 -14.66 2.16
CA LEU A 427 18.44 -14.49 1.57
C LEU A 427 18.57 -14.15 0.07
N PRO A 428 19.09 -15.06 -0.77
CA PRO A 428 19.44 -14.76 -2.16
C PRO A 428 18.22 -14.41 -3.03
N ALA A 429 17.03 -14.86 -2.63
CA ALA A 429 15.77 -14.62 -3.33
C ALA A 429 15.02 -13.38 -2.84
N LEU A 430 15.53 -12.68 -1.81
CA LEU A 430 14.83 -11.56 -1.19
C LEU A 430 14.68 -10.40 -2.16
N ARG A 431 13.44 -10.00 -2.42
CA ARG A 431 13.06 -8.87 -3.28
C ARG A 431 12.62 -7.67 -2.47
N GLN A 432 12.00 -7.89 -1.31
CA GLN A 432 11.53 -6.81 -0.46
C GLN A 432 11.84 -7.07 1.01
N LEU A 433 12.45 -6.08 1.64
CA LEU A 433 12.59 -5.98 3.09
C LEU A 433 11.93 -4.68 3.54
N SER A 434 10.81 -4.79 4.25
CA SER A 434 10.05 -3.67 4.79
C SER A 434 9.99 -3.75 6.31
N LEU A 435 10.67 -2.83 6.98
CA LEU A 435 10.79 -2.74 8.43
C LEU A 435 10.46 -1.34 8.96
N PHE A 436 9.87 -0.47 8.12
CA PHE A 436 9.65 0.93 8.45
C PHE A 436 8.69 1.13 9.63
N GLY A 437 8.82 2.23 10.38
CA GLY A 437 7.90 2.55 11.47
C GLY A 437 8.01 1.55 12.62
N ASN A 438 9.22 1.34 13.13
CA ASN A 438 9.53 0.51 14.30
C ASN A 438 10.51 1.26 15.22
N MET A 439 11.03 0.58 16.24
CA MET A 439 12.06 1.09 17.15
C MET A 439 13.40 0.36 16.95
N LEU A 440 13.69 -0.09 15.71
CA LEU A 440 14.92 -0.82 15.41
C LEU A 440 16.14 0.08 15.61
N SER A 441 17.21 -0.49 16.15
CA SER A 441 18.46 0.18 16.49
C SER A 441 19.65 -0.42 15.73
N GLY A 442 20.87 0.03 16.08
CA GLY A 442 22.10 -0.51 15.54
C GLY A 442 22.40 -0.05 14.12
N VAL A 443 23.25 -0.81 13.42
CA VAL A 443 23.70 -0.49 12.06
C VAL A 443 22.89 -1.26 11.02
N ILE A 444 22.69 -0.65 9.86
CA ILE A 444 22.16 -1.35 8.68
C ILE A 444 23.19 -2.42 8.26
N PRO A 445 22.87 -3.72 8.27
CA PRO A 445 23.86 -4.77 8.05
C PRO A 445 24.48 -4.70 6.63
N PRO A 446 25.80 -4.56 6.50
CA PRO A 446 26.47 -4.60 5.19
C PRO A 446 26.30 -5.94 4.46
N VAL A 447 25.83 -6.98 5.14
CA VAL A 447 25.53 -8.30 4.57
C VAL A 447 24.33 -8.25 3.61
N LEU A 448 23.59 -7.12 3.57
CA LEU A 448 22.56 -6.88 2.55
C LEU A 448 23.09 -7.01 1.11
N SER A 449 24.41 -6.90 0.89
CA SER A 449 25.06 -7.21 -0.40
C SER A 449 24.78 -8.62 -0.93
N ASN A 450 24.42 -9.56 -0.05
CA ASN A 450 24.11 -10.93 -0.42
C ASN A 450 22.66 -11.09 -0.92
N CYS A 451 21.81 -10.10 -0.71
CA CYS A 451 20.43 -10.07 -1.19
C CYS A 451 20.40 -9.51 -2.63
N THR A 452 21.08 -10.14 -3.57
CA THR A 452 21.27 -9.61 -4.94
C THR A 452 19.95 -9.44 -5.72
N SER A 453 18.87 -10.08 -5.29
CA SER A 453 17.53 -9.95 -5.86
C SER A 453 16.71 -8.76 -5.33
N LEU A 454 17.27 -7.98 -4.39
CA LEU A 454 16.56 -6.93 -3.67
C LEU A 454 16.09 -5.80 -4.60
N ARG A 455 14.84 -5.40 -4.42
CA ARG A 455 14.14 -4.37 -5.20
C ARG A 455 13.65 -3.23 -4.33
N TRP A 456 13.15 -3.54 -3.12
CA TRP A 456 12.67 -2.54 -2.16
C TRP A 456 13.33 -2.76 -0.81
N LEU A 457 14.01 -1.72 -0.32
CA LEU A 457 14.58 -1.67 1.03
C LEU A 457 13.95 -0.48 1.76
N LEU A 458 12.99 -0.77 2.65
CA LEU A 458 12.17 0.23 3.32
C LEU A 458 12.43 0.17 4.83
N LEU A 459 13.26 1.07 5.32
CA LEU A 459 13.74 1.12 6.70
C LEU A 459 13.35 2.42 7.43
N GLN A 460 12.60 3.31 6.77
CA GLN A 460 12.30 4.63 7.32
C GLN A 460 11.61 4.60 8.69
N HIS A 461 11.73 5.67 9.48
CA HIS A 461 11.14 5.80 10.81
C HIS A 461 11.60 4.67 11.76
N ASN A 462 12.90 4.64 12.03
CA ASN A 462 13.56 3.76 13.00
C ASN A 462 14.67 4.53 13.75
N SER A 463 15.51 3.85 14.54
CA SER A 463 16.67 4.40 15.26
C SER A 463 18.00 3.78 14.79
N LEU A 464 18.18 3.63 13.47
CA LEU A 464 19.31 2.96 12.82
C LEU A 464 20.60 3.81 12.73
N SER A 465 20.86 4.65 13.73
CA SER A 465 22.01 5.58 13.74
C SER A 465 23.37 4.90 13.87
N GLY A 466 23.41 3.60 14.16
CA GLY A 466 24.58 2.92 14.72
C GLY A 466 24.89 3.37 16.16
N GLU A 467 25.94 2.80 16.76
CA GLU A 467 26.38 3.06 18.14
C GLU A 467 27.13 4.40 18.33
N LEU A 468 27.18 5.26 17.31
CA LEU A 468 28.07 6.43 17.36
C LEU A 468 27.33 7.72 17.75
N PRO A 469 27.85 8.46 18.75
CA PRO A 469 27.34 9.77 19.11
C PRO A 469 27.35 10.77 17.93
N PRO A 470 26.38 11.70 17.87
CA PRO A 470 26.31 12.79 16.89
C PRO A 470 27.61 13.56 16.64
N GLU A 471 28.48 13.63 17.65
CA GLU A 471 29.75 14.35 17.58
C GLU A 471 30.86 13.61 16.80
N MET A 472 30.67 12.33 16.46
CA MET A 472 31.70 11.50 15.80
C MET A 472 31.49 11.33 14.29
N PHE A 473 30.42 11.88 13.70
CA PHE A 473 30.10 11.70 12.28
C PHE A 473 30.99 12.48 11.31
N GLY A 474 31.77 13.47 11.78
CA GLY A 474 32.66 14.28 10.92
C GLY A 474 33.91 13.55 10.41
N ASN A 475 34.28 12.40 11.00
CA ASN A 475 35.48 11.64 10.65
C ASN A 475 35.19 10.19 10.22
N MET A 476 33.93 9.85 9.96
CA MET A 476 33.52 8.48 9.67
C MET A 476 33.69 8.13 8.19
N PRO A 477 34.44 7.08 7.83
CA PRO A 477 34.48 6.58 6.47
C PRO A 477 33.06 6.18 6.03
N SER A 478 32.73 6.55 4.78
CA SER A 478 31.49 6.25 4.05
C SER A 478 30.68 5.08 4.63
N LEU A 479 29.42 5.34 4.99
CA LEU A 479 28.47 4.35 5.50
C LEU A 479 28.60 3.00 4.76
N PRO A 480 29.15 1.96 5.42
CA PRO A 480 29.49 0.69 4.77
C PRO A 480 28.33 0.01 4.04
N PHE A 481 27.08 0.33 4.41
CA PHE A 481 25.91 -0.24 3.78
C PHE A 481 25.70 0.27 2.33
N PHE A 482 26.06 1.51 1.97
CA PHE A 482 25.89 1.96 0.57
C PHE A 482 26.77 1.14 -0.38
N SER A 483 28.01 0.86 0.02
CA SER A 483 28.90 -0.03 -0.73
C SER A 483 28.33 -1.45 -0.83
N SER A 484 27.59 -1.92 0.19
CA SER A 484 26.95 -3.23 0.12
C SER A 484 25.83 -3.31 -0.91
N LEU A 485 25.12 -2.21 -1.18
CA LEU A 485 23.97 -2.20 -2.10
C LEU A 485 24.36 -2.21 -3.58
N VAL A 486 25.65 -2.04 -3.92
CA VAL A 486 26.12 -2.07 -5.31
C VAL A 486 25.80 -3.41 -5.99
N ASN A 487 25.79 -4.51 -5.24
CA ASN A 487 25.45 -5.84 -5.76
C ASN A 487 23.95 -6.06 -5.95
N CYS A 488 23.10 -5.18 -5.40
CA CYS A 488 21.65 -5.22 -5.57
C CYS A 488 21.26 -4.49 -6.87
N THR A 489 21.68 -5.04 -8.01
CA THR A 489 21.53 -4.38 -9.33
C THR A 489 20.10 -4.17 -9.78
N GLY A 490 19.12 -4.81 -9.13
CA GLY A 490 17.69 -4.66 -9.35
C GLY A 490 16.97 -3.73 -8.37
N LEU A 491 17.70 -3.01 -7.50
CA LEU A 491 17.09 -2.12 -6.51
C LEU A 491 16.33 -0.98 -7.20
N LEU A 492 15.06 -0.81 -6.83
CA LEU A 492 14.14 0.21 -7.35
C LEU A 492 13.97 1.34 -6.32
N GLU A 493 13.88 0.98 -5.04
CA GLU A 493 13.64 1.94 -3.97
C GLU A 493 14.53 1.69 -2.76
N LEU A 494 15.15 2.78 -2.29
CA LEU A 494 15.91 2.83 -1.06
C LEU A 494 15.31 3.89 -0.12
N GLY A 495 14.64 3.43 0.94
CA GLY A 495 14.05 4.27 1.97
C GLY A 495 14.76 4.10 3.31
N VAL A 496 15.45 5.14 3.76
CA VAL A 496 16.12 5.20 5.08
C VAL A 496 15.78 6.51 5.79
N ALA A 497 14.66 7.15 5.44
CA ALA A 497 14.27 8.43 6.00
C ALA A 497 14.01 8.35 7.51
N SER A 498 14.25 9.44 8.25
CA SER A 498 13.91 9.54 9.68
C SER A 498 14.45 8.37 10.51
N SER A 499 15.70 7.97 10.27
CA SER A 499 16.33 6.80 10.90
C SER A 499 17.56 7.15 11.75
N GLY A 500 17.88 8.43 11.88
CA GLY A 500 19.02 8.91 12.66
C GLY A 500 20.40 8.61 12.05
N VAL A 501 20.44 8.12 10.82
CA VAL A 501 21.68 7.78 10.09
C VAL A 501 22.47 9.05 9.80
N GLY A 502 23.79 9.02 9.97
CA GLY A 502 24.67 10.18 9.76
C GLY A 502 25.94 9.88 8.98
N GLY A 503 26.77 10.89 8.80
CA GLY A 503 27.97 10.85 7.96
C GLY A 503 27.70 11.36 6.53
N GLU A 504 28.72 11.31 5.68
CA GLU A 504 28.58 11.76 4.28
C GLU A 504 27.88 10.71 3.42
N ILE A 505 27.10 11.19 2.43
CA ILE A 505 26.61 10.34 1.35
C ILE A 505 27.82 10.04 0.44
N PRO A 506 28.25 8.78 0.28
CA PRO A 506 29.44 8.48 -0.51
C PRO A 506 29.16 8.50 -2.01
N ALA A 507 30.15 8.86 -2.82
CA ALA A 507 30.03 8.89 -4.29
C ALA A 507 29.62 7.53 -4.90
N ILE A 508 29.89 6.41 -4.21
CA ILE A 508 29.44 5.07 -4.62
C ILE A 508 27.91 4.97 -4.75
N ILE A 509 27.15 5.90 -4.17
CA ILE A 509 25.69 5.98 -4.36
C ILE A 509 25.30 6.03 -5.84
N GLY A 510 26.12 6.66 -6.69
CA GLY A 510 25.90 6.71 -8.14
C GLY A 510 26.00 5.36 -8.84
N ASN A 511 26.55 4.34 -8.18
CA ASN A 511 26.69 2.98 -8.69
C ASN A 511 25.63 2.03 -8.11
N VAL A 512 24.87 2.45 -7.10
CA VAL A 512 23.83 1.62 -6.48
C VAL A 512 22.67 1.49 -7.44
N SER A 513 22.60 0.36 -8.14
CA SER A 513 21.50 0.04 -9.06
C SER A 513 21.23 1.17 -10.08
N SER A 514 22.29 1.74 -10.65
CA SER A 514 22.22 2.99 -11.44
C SER A 514 21.27 2.95 -12.64
N ALA A 515 21.00 1.76 -13.18
CA ALA A 515 20.06 1.54 -14.27
C ALA A 515 18.59 1.41 -13.82
N ASN A 516 18.33 1.11 -12.55
CA ASN A 516 17.00 0.72 -12.07
C ASN A 516 16.46 1.59 -10.93
N LEU A 517 17.31 2.12 -10.05
CA LEU A 517 16.90 2.88 -8.87
C LEU A 517 16.06 4.10 -9.28
N SER A 518 14.78 4.10 -8.86
CA SER A 518 13.81 5.15 -9.17
C SER A 518 13.62 6.11 -8.00
N SER A 519 13.70 5.61 -6.77
CA SER A 519 13.36 6.39 -5.59
C SER A 519 14.44 6.28 -4.51
N LEU A 520 14.96 7.43 -4.10
CA LEU A 520 15.96 7.56 -3.04
C LEU A 520 15.46 8.50 -1.95
N PHE A 521 15.07 7.92 -0.82
CA PHE A 521 14.51 8.65 0.33
C PHE A 521 15.46 8.60 1.52
N LEU A 522 16.22 9.68 1.73
CA LEU A 522 17.19 9.84 2.81
C LEU A 522 16.84 11.00 3.77
N SER A 523 15.62 11.55 3.66
CA SER A 523 15.17 12.71 4.42
C SER A 523 15.13 12.52 5.93
N GLY A 524 15.24 13.60 6.70
CA GLY A 524 15.06 13.58 8.16
C GLY A 524 16.16 12.83 8.92
N ASN A 525 17.38 12.83 8.39
CA ASN A 525 18.53 12.13 8.96
C ASN A 525 19.60 13.13 9.42
N LYS A 526 20.81 12.64 9.69
CA LYS A 526 21.98 13.40 10.11
C LYS A 526 23.07 13.40 9.03
N PHE A 527 22.70 13.29 7.75
CA PHE A 527 23.68 13.30 6.66
C PHE A 527 24.39 14.66 6.61
N THR A 528 25.72 14.63 6.47
CA THR A 528 26.62 15.79 6.42
C THR A 528 27.37 15.86 5.08
N GLY A 529 28.18 16.90 4.89
CA GLY A 529 28.98 17.07 3.67
C GLY A 529 28.14 17.55 2.48
N THR A 530 28.68 17.39 1.28
CA THR A 530 28.02 17.85 0.04
C THR A 530 27.16 16.75 -0.59
N ILE A 531 26.23 17.15 -1.46
CA ILE A 531 25.48 16.19 -2.28
C ILE A 531 26.41 15.64 -3.38
N PRO A 532 26.69 14.33 -3.44
CA PRO A 532 27.62 13.79 -4.42
C PRO A 532 27.13 13.99 -5.86
N PRO A 533 27.96 14.56 -6.77
CA PRO A 533 27.61 14.67 -8.18
C PRO A 533 27.31 13.31 -8.84
N ALA A 534 27.87 12.22 -8.27
CA ALA A 534 27.65 10.85 -8.72
C ALA A 534 26.16 10.41 -8.67
N ILE A 535 25.30 11.08 -7.89
CA ILE A 535 23.84 10.85 -7.95
C ILE A 535 23.30 11.06 -9.38
N GLY A 536 23.93 11.92 -10.17
CA GLY A 536 23.60 12.12 -11.57
C GLY A 536 23.74 10.88 -12.47
N ASN A 537 24.43 9.84 -12.00
CA ASN A 537 24.58 8.57 -12.71
C ASN A 537 23.35 7.64 -12.56
N LEU A 538 22.40 7.97 -11.68
CA LEU A 538 21.20 7.18 -11.45
C LEU A 538 20.15 7.48 -12.52
N LEU A 539 20.30 6.90 -13.70
CA LEU A 539 19.56 7.28 -14.92
C LEU A 539 18.04 7.06 -14.84
N ASN A 540 17.58 6.17 -13.96
CA ASN A 540 16.16 5.89 -13.78
C ASN A 540 15.53 6.66 -12.59
N LEU A 541 16.31 7.49 -11.90
CA LEU A 541 15.86 8.21 -10.71
C LEU A 541 14.72 9.19 -11.07
N THR A 542 13.59 9.02 -10.38
CA THR A 542 12.40 9.86 -10.47
C THR A 542 12.23 10.72 -9.24
N GLU A 543 12.64 10.23 -8.07
CA GLU A 543 12.41 10.88 -6.79
C GLU A 543 13.69 10.88 -5.96
N LEU A 544 14.16 12.07 -5.62
CA LEU A 544 15.30 12.30 -4.73
C LEU A 544 14.86 13.18 -3.56
N CYS A 545 14.73 12.58 -2.38
CA CYS A 545 14.37 13.30 -1.16
C CYS A 545 15.52 13.27 -0.17
N LEU A 546 16.14 14.43 0.04
CA LEU A 546 17.23 14.64 0.99
C LEU A 546 16.86 15.68 2.07
N PHE A 547 15.60 16.10 2.14
CA PHE A 547 15.18 17.18 3.04
C PHE A 547 15.46 16.89 4.51
N GLY A 548 15.68 17.93 5.32
CA GLY A 548 15.84 17.77 6.78
C GLY A 548 17.10 16.98 7.15
N ASN A 549 18.23 17.33 6.53
CA ASN A 549 19.56 16.83 6.84
C ASN A 549 20.50 18.00 7.19
N ILE A 550 21.81 17.74 7.30
CA ILE A 550 22.85 18.73 7.57
C ILE A 550 23.77 18.87 6.34
N LEU A 551 23.21 18.70 5.14
CA LEU A 551 23.97 18.79 3.88
C LEU A 551 24.32 20.24 3.59
N GLU A 552 25.53 20.47 3.09
CA GLU A 552 26.09 21.79 2.80
C GLU A 552 26.70 21.88 1.39
N GLY A 553 27.21 23.05 1.03
CA GLY A 553 27.78 23.30 -0.30
C GLY A 553 26.72 23.59 -1.37
N GLY A 554 27.16 23.63 -2.63
CA GLY A 554 26.32 23.94 -3.78
C GLY A 554 25.65 22.73 -4.43
N ILE A 555 24.59 22.99 -5.20
CA ILE A 555 23.91 21.97 -5.99
C ILE A 555 24.67 21.78 -7.30
N SER A 556 25.31 20.62 -7.46
CA SER A 556 26.00 20.27 -8.72
C SER A 556 24.98 20.12 -9.86
N PRO A 557 25.22 20.67 -11.08
CA PRO A 557 24.36 20.48 -12.24
C PRO A 557 24.13 19.00 -12.61
N GLU A 558 25.08 18.14 -12.25
CA GLU A 558 25.03 16.68 -12.36
C GLU A 558 23.78 16.08 -11.74
N ILE A 559 23.27 16.64 -10.64
CA ILE A 559 22.09 16.13 -9.92
C ILE A 559 20.83 16.17 -10.81
N LEU A 560 20.81 17.06 -11.81
CA LEU A 560 19.71 17.22 -12.76
C LEU A 560 19.90 16.37 -14.04
N ARG A 561 20.98 15.59 -14.15
CA ARG A 561 21.22 14.68 -15.29
C ARG A 561 20.21 13.54 -15.42
N PRO A 562 19.67 12.92 -14.35
CA PRO A 562 18.71 11.85 -14.48
C PRO A 562 17.48 12.33 -15.28
N PRO A 563 17.22 11.77 -16.48
CA PRO A 563 16.22 12.31 -17.41
C PRO A 563 14.78 12.16 -16.92
N ARG A 564 14.56 11.35 -15.88
CA ARG A 564 13.24 11.04 -15.32
C ARG A 564 12.99 11.73 -13.98
N LEU A 565 13.94 12.52 -13.47
CA LEU A 565 13.82 13.19 -12.17
C LEU A 565 12.59 14.11 -12.19
N ALA A 566 11.62 13.76 -11.37
CA ALA A 566 10.32 14.40 -11.27
C ALA A 566 10.17 15.15 -9.94
N LEU A 567 10.83 14.67 -8.89
CA LEU A 567 10.81 15.26 -7.57
C LEU A 567 12.23 15.33 -7.02
N LEU A 568 12.61 16.55 -6.62
CA LEU A 568 13.86 16.86 -5.95
C LEU A 568 13.53 17.69 -4.71
N ASP A 569 13.64 17.10 -3.53
CA ASP A 569 13.41 17.83 -2.27
C ASP A 569 14.70 17.90 -1.47
N LEU A 570 15.26 19.10 -1.43
CA LEU A 570 16.48 19.45 -0.71
C LEU A 570 16.21 20.39 0.47
N SER A 571 14.94 20.65 0.80
CA SER A 571 14.55 21.63 1.81
C SER A 571 15.12 21.30 3.19
N ASN A 572 15.21 22.30 4.08
CA ASN A 572 15.74 22.13 5.44
C ASN A 572 17.14 21.48 5.49
N ASN A 573 18.06 21.97 4.63
CA ASN A 573 19.50 21.69 4.65
C ASN A 573 20.30 23.01 4.77
N ARG A 574 21.63 22.94 4.75
CA ARG A 574 22.56 24.09 4.75
C ARG A 574 23.16 24.37 3.37
N ILE A 575 22.40 24.08 2.31
CA ILE A 575 22.85 24.22 0.91
C ILE A 575 22.96 25.70 0.56
N VAL A 576 24.05 26.07 -0.09
CA VAL A 576 24.34 27.43 -0.55
C VAL A 576 24.32 27.43 -2.07
N GLY A 577 23.48 28.26 -2.70
CA GLY A 577 23.46 28.39 -4.15
C GLY A 577 23.18 29.82 -4.58
N ASP A 578 23.96 30.31 -5.56
CA ASP A 578 23.57 31.47 -6.35
C ASP A 578 22.20 31.21 -6.97
N ARG A 579 21.29 32.17 -6.84
CA ARG A 579 20.01 32.15 -7.53
C ARG A 579 20.26 32.34 -9.02
N ASP A 580 20.63 31.28 -9.75
CA ASP A 580 20.61 31.31 -11.22
C ASP A 580 19.13 31.41 -11.67
N PRO A 581 18.71 32.53 -12.28
CA PRO A 581 17.32 32.74 -12.71
C PRO A 581 16.86 31.79 -13.83
N SER A 582 17.75 30.97 -14.38
CA SER A 582 17.47 30.03 -15.48
C SER A 582 17.11 28.61 -15.03
N ALA A 583 17.22 28.29 -13.74
CA ALA A 583 16.76 27.02 -13.19
C ALA A 583 15.23 26.92 -13.30
N LYS A 584 14.74 25.89 -13.99
CA LYS A 584 13.31 25.63 -14.21
C LYS A 584 12.54 25.73 -12.88
N ALA A 585 11.54 26.61 -12.85
CA ALA A 585 10.65 26.80 -11.72
C ALA A 585 9.99 25.46 -11.32
N GLY A 586 10.35 24.98 -10.14
CA GLY A 586 9.93 23.71 -9.56
C GLY A 586 10.97 23.07 -8.63
N VAL A 587 11.90 23.87 -8.09
CA VAL A 587 12.82 23.49 -6.99
C VAL A 587 12.16 23.83 -5.67
#